data_AF-A0A9N9HDW3-F1
#
_entry.id   AF-A0A9N9HDW3-F1
#
_cell.length_a   1.000
_cell.length_b   1.000
_cell.length_c   1.000
_cell.angle_alpha   90.00
_cell.angle_beta   90.00
_cell.angle_gamma   90.00
#
_symmetry.space_group_name_H-M   'P 1'
#
loop_
_entity.id
_entity.type
_entity.pdbx_description
1 polymer ?
#
loop_
_entity_poly.entity_id
_entity_poly.type
_entity_poly.pdbx_seq_one_letter_code
_entity_poly.pdbx_strand_id
1 'polypeptide(L)'
;MAKLPSPLQPAKVEPIKNNPKKWHIRDDPITWQNWYKHINWLHASILLSTPFIALYGFFTTEIQLKTLIWAIIYYFVTGLGITA
;
A
#
# COMPACT_ATOMS: atom_id res chain seq x y z
N MET A 1 38.38 -11.33 62.43
CA MET A 1 38.22 -10.22 61.46
C MET A 1 37.42 -10.74 60.28
N ALA A 2 36.10 -10.53 60.27
CA ALA A 2 35.23 -11.01 59.19
C ALA A 2 35.47 -10.16 57.92
N LYS A 3 35.70 -10.82 56.79
CA LYS A 3 36.00 -10.20 55.49
C LYS A 3 34.70 -9.61 54.93
N LEU A 4 34.65 -8.28 54.78
CA LEU A 4 33.53 -7.56 54.16
C LEU A 4 33.28 -8.08 52.73
N PRO A 5 32.01 -8.25 52.30
CA PRO A 5 31.72 -8.65 50.94
C PRO A 5 32.19 -7.56 49.96
N SER A 6 32.81 -8.00 48.87
CA SER A 6 33.33 -7.14 47.79
C SER A 6 32.26 -6.15 47.30
N PRO A 7 32.60 -4.89 47.01
CA PRO A 7 31.66 -3.95 46.41
C PRO A 7 31.16 -4.55 45.09
N LEU A 8 29.83 -4.56 44.94
CA LEU A 8 29.14 -4.99 43.72
C LEU A 8 29.75 -4.21 42.56
N GLN A 9 30.44 -4.91 41.65
CA GLN A 9 30.98 -4.29 40.45
C GLN A 9 29.81 -3.64 39.69
N PRO A 10 29.94 -2.38 39.24
CA PRO A 10 28.86 -1.72 38.52
C PRO A 10 28.55 -2.57 37.28
N ALA A 11 27.30 -3.02 37.17
CA ALA A 11 26.84 -3.81 36.05
C ALA A 11 27.32 -3.20 34.74
N LYS A 12 27.97 -4.00 33.89
CA LYS A 12 28.44 -3.58 32.57
C LYS A 12 27.22 -3.18 31.74
N VAL A 13 26.95 -1.88 31.64
CA VAL A 13 25.91 -1.34 30.77
C VAL A 13 26.43 -1.46 29.34
N GLU A 14 25.89 -2.40 28.57
CA GLU A 14 26.16 -2.47 27.14
C GLU A 14 25.68 -1.17 26.47
N PRO A 15 26.45 -0.57 25.55
CA PRO A 15 26.03 0.66 24.89
C PRO A 15 24.72 0.39 24.16
N ILE A 16 23.70 1.19 24.45
CA ILE A 16 22.39 1.13 23.78
C ILE A 16 22.65 1.25 22.29
N LYS A 17 22.50 0.14 21.56
CA LYS A 17 22.58 0.12 20.10
C LYS A 17 21.40 0.93 19.58
N ASN A 18 21.62 2.22 19.37
CA ASN A 18 20.66 3.11 18.72
C ASN A 18 20.43 2.60 17.31
N ASN A 19 19.43 1.73 17.16
CA ASN A 19 18.89 1.39 15.86
C ASN A 19 18.28 2.69 15.33
N PRO A 20 18.79 3.27 14.23
CA PRO A 20 18.24 4.51 13.72
C PRO A 20 16.74 4.33 13.54
N LYS A 21 15.95 5.23 14.15
CA LYS A 21 14.49 5.20 14.05
C LYS A 21 14.16 5.07 12.56
N LYS A 22 13.58 3.93 12.17
CA LYS A 22 13.23 3.67 10.78
C LYS A 22 12.06 4.57 10.44
N TRP A 23 12.35 5.72 9.84
CA TRP A 23 11.33 6.66 9.38
C TRP A 23 10.39 5.94 8.42
N HIS A 24 9.09 6.07 8.64
CA HIS A 24 8.11 5.49 7.74
C HIS A 24 8.14 6.30 6.45
N ILE A 25 8.07 5.64 5.30
CA ILE A 25 8.13 6.27 3.97
C ILE A 25 7.03 7.35 3.81
N ARG A 26 6.01 7.37 4.67
CA ARG A 26 4.94 8.38 4.67
C ARG A 26 5.37 9.74 5.22
N ASP A 27 6.44 9.79 6.02
CA ASP A 27 6.93 11.02 6.66
C ASP A 27 7.94 11.76 5.78
N ASP A 28 8.46 11.11 4.74
CA ASP A 28 9.39 11.70 3.79
C ASP A 28 8.67 12.60 2.77
N PRO A 29 9.27 13.74 2.36
CA PRO A 29 8.70 14.57 1.31
C PRO A 29 8.72 13.85 -0.04
N ILE A 30 7.59 13.88 -0.75
CA ILE A 30 7.48 13.31 -2.10
C ILE A 30 8.40 14.09 -3.03
N THR A 31 9.48 13.45 -3.47
CA THR A 31 10.41 13.94 -4.48
C THR A 31 10.32 13.07 -5.73
N TRP A 32 10.72 13.58 -6.89
CA TRP A 32 10.77 12.82 -8.15
C TRP A 32 11.56 11.51 -8.04
N GLN A 33 12.60 11.49 -7.19
CA GLN A 33 13.42 10.29 -6.94
C GLN A 33 12.78 9.30 -5.96
N ASN A 34 11.77 9.68 -5.17
CA ASN A 34 11.18 8.83 -4.13
C ASN A 34 9.69 8.53 -4.33
N TRP A 35 9.02 9.23 -5.26
CA TRP A 35 7.58 9.15 -5.54
C TRP A 35 7.08 7.70 -5.64
N TYR A 36 7.85 6.84 -6.30
CA TYR A 36 7.48 5.45 -6.56
C TYR A 36 7.45 4.60 -5.28
N LYS A 37 8.14 5.02 -4.21
CA LYS A 37 8.11 4.34 -2.91
C LYS A 37 6.89 4.72 -2.08
N HIS A 38 6.25 5.86 -2.36
CA HIS A 38 5.00 6.27 -1.71
C HIS A 38 3.78 5.57 -2.32
N ILE A 39 3.92 4.97 -3.51
CA ILE A 39 2.85 4.21 -4.17
C ILE A 39 2.63 2.89 -3.42
N ASN A 40 1.37 2.63 -3.09
CA ASN A 40 0.97 1.30 -2.64
C ASN A 40 0.82 0.39 -3.86
N TRP A 41 1.91 -0.29 -4.22
CA TRP A 41 1.98 -1.14 -5.42
C TRP A 41 0.94 -2.28 -5.45
N LEU A 42 0.49 -2.76 -4.29
CA LEU A 42 -0.57 -3.76 -4.23
C LEU A 42 -1.89 -3.19 -4.73
N HIS A 43 -2.34 -2.07 -4.16
CA HIS A 43 -3.60 -1.45 -4.58
C HIS A 43 -3.49 -0.82 -5.97
N ALA A 44 -2.35 -0.22 -6.30
CA ALA A 44 -2.12 0.41 -7.60
C ALA A 44 -2.21 -0.61 -8.74
N SER A 45 -1.58 -1.78 -8.60
CA SER A 45 -1.64 -2.83 -9.63
C SER A 45 -3.05 -3.40 -9.79
N ILE A 46 -3.78 -3.61 -8.69
CA ILE A 46 -5.18 -4.09 -8.74
C ILE A 46 -6.08 -3.07 -9.45
N LEU A 47 -6.05 -1.79 -9.03
CA LEU A 47 -6.87 -0.75 -9.66
C LEU A 47 -6.53 -0.56 -11.14
N LEU A 48 -5.26 -0.70 -11.50
CA LEU A 48 -4.79 -0.53 -12.86
C LEU A 48 -5.06 -1.77 -13.73
N SER A 49 -5.12 -2.96 -13.13
CA SER A 49 -5.43 -4.20 -13.85
C SER A 49 -6.84 -4.20 -14.43
N THR A 50 -7.83 -3.65 -13.71
CA THR A 50 -9.23 -3.58 -14.15
C THR A 50 -9.41 -2.88 -15.50
N PRO A 51 -8.94 -1.62 -15.71
CA PRO A 51 -9.06 -0.95 -17.00
C PRO A 51 -8.19 -1.61 -18.07
N PHE A 52 -7.04 -2.21 -17.75
CA PHE A 52 -6.24 -2.92 -18.74
C PHE A 52 -6.94 -4.17 -19.27
N ILE A 53 -7.56 -4.96 -18.39
CA ILE A 53 -8.34 -6.14 -18.78
C ILE A 53 -9.57 -5.71 -19.59
N ALA A 54 -10.24 -4.62 -19.18
CA ALA A 54 -11.38 -4.08 -19.93
C ALA A 54 -10.96 -3.61 -21.33
N LEU A 55 -9.82 -2.93 -21.45
CA LEU A 55 -9.29 -2.46 -22.73
C LEU A 55 -8.88 -3.64 -23.62
N TYR A 56 -8.22 -4.65 -23.06
CA TYR A 56 -7.89 -5.88 -23.78
C TYR A 56 -9.18 -6.57 -24.29
N GLY A 57 -10.17 -6.75 -23.41
CA GLY A 57 -11.45 -7.33 -23.76
C GLY A 57 -12.20 -6.55 -24.84
N PHE A 58 -12.11 -5.22 -24.84
CA PHE A 58 -12.70 -4.37 -25.88
C PHE A 58 -12.11 -4.63 -27.26
N PHE A 59 -10.80 -4.88 -27.36
CA PHE A 59 -10.14 -5.15 -28.64
C PHE A 59 -10.26 -6.60 -29.11
N THR A 60 -10.38 -7.57 -28.20
CA THR A 60 -10.39 -9.00 -28.57
C THR A 60 -11.79 -9.60 -28.66
N THR A 61 -12.82 -8.95 -28.13
CA THR A 61 -14.16 -9.54 -28.00
C THR A 61 -15.14 -8.88 -28.96
N GLU A 62 -15.92 -9.71 -29.66
CA GLU A 62 -17.02 -9.21 -30.48
C GLU A 62 -18.14 -8.64 -29.59
N ILE A 63 -18.55 -7.40 -29.88
CA ILE A 63 -19.60 -6.73 -29.12
C ILE A 63 -20.96 -7.30 -29.53
N GLN A 64 -21.58 -8.03 -28.62
CA GLN A 64 -22.95 -8.50 -28.77
C GLN A 64 -23.92 -7.36 -28.38
N LEU A 65 -24.93 -7.07 -29.21
CA LEU A 65 -25.89 -6.00 -28.91
C LEU A 65 -26.62 -6.19 -27.57
N LYS A 66 -26.89 -7.45 -27.20
CA LYS A 66 -27.51 -7.80 -25.91
C LYS A 66 -26.63 -7.38 -24.71
N THR A 67 -25.31 -7.61 -24.80
CA THR A 67 -24.38 -7.23 -23.72
C THR A 67 -24.12 -5.74 -23.69
N LEU A 68 -24.13 -5.07 -24.84
CA LEU A 68 -24.03 -3.61 -24.92
C LEU A 68 -25.22 -2.90 -24.23
N ILE A 69 -26.44 -3.32 -24.55
CA ILE A 69 -27.65 -2.75 -23.92
C ILE A 69 -27.62 -3.01 -22.41
N TRP A 70 -27.27 -4.24 -22.00
CA TRP A 70 -27.14 -4.57 -20.59
C TRP A 70 -26.09 -3.71 -19.88
N ALA A 71 -24.93 -3.49 -20.48
CA ALA A 71 -23.86 -2.67 -19.91
C ALA A 71 -24.31 -1.21 -19.70
N ILE A 72 -25.07 -0.64 -20.64
CA ILE A 72 -25.62 0.72 -20.51
C ILE A 72 -26.62 0.79 -19.35
N ILE A 73 -27.59 -0.13 -19.30
CA ILE A 73 -28.58 -0.16 -18.22
C ILE A 73 -27.89 -0.33 -16.86
N TYR A 74 -26.96 -1.27 -16.78
CA TYR A 74 -26.21 -1.54 -15.55
C TYR A 74 -25.43 -0.31 -15.10
N TYR A 75 -24.75 0.40 -16.00
CA TYR A 75 -24.04 1.64 -15.68
C TYR A 75 -24.95 2.68 -15.03
N PHE A 76 -26.13 2.93 -15.60
CA PHE A 76 -27.10 3.87 -15.03
C PHE A 76 -27.67 3.40 -13.69
N VAL A 77 -28.00 2.12 -13.54
CA VAL A 77 -28.50 1.58 -12.26
C VAL A 77 -27.44 1.70 -11.16
N THR A 78 -26.18 1.39 -11.46
CA THR A 78 -25.07 1.51 -10.50
C THR A 78 -24.81 2.98 -10.15
N GLY A 79 -24.84 3.86 -11.15
CA GLY A 79 -24.69 5.31 -10.95
C GLY A 79 -25.80 5.88 -10.07
N LEU A 80 -27.06 5.54 -10.38
CA LEU A 80 -28.21 5.92 -9.57
C LEU A 80 -28.09 5.38 -8.14
N GLY A 81 -27.63 4.14 -7.93
CA GLY A 81 -27.44 3.58 -6.59
C GLY A 81 -26.40 4.29 -5.73
N ILE A 82 -25.47 5.05 -6.33
CA ILE A 82 -24.51 5.90 -5.59
C ILE A 82 -25.12 7.28 -5.30
N THR A 83 -26.04 7.76 -6.13
CA THR A 83 -26.53 9.15 -6.10
C THR A 83 -27.95 9.36 -5.56
N ALA A 84 -28.87 8.41 -5.75
CA ALA A 84 -30.30 8.50 -5.44
C ALA A 84 -30.64 7.80 -4.12
#